data_AF-A0A1V5HKM4-F1
#
_entry.id   AF-A0A1V5HKM4-F1
#
_cell.length_a   1.000
_cell.length_b   1.000
_cell.length_c   1.000
_cell.angle_alpha   90.00
_cell.angle_beta   90.00
_cell.angle_gamma   90.00
#
_symmetry.space_group_name_H-M   'P 1'
#
loop_
_entity.id
_entity.type
_entity.pdbx_description
1 polymer ?
#
loop_
_entity_poly.entity_id
_entity_poly.type
_entity_poly.pdbx_seq_one_letter_code
_entity_poly.pdbx_strand_id
1 'polypeptide(L)'
;MLTIMFLGEHLFSDKEGVLSFELDPKLSSEFFDGKGEASFLLFSKTEITYHNPKKLNCYEGVKLAYLINGKRYEKVEGPLAEQIRNGTITQIDVEVSR
;
A
#
# COMPACT_ATOMS: atom_id res chain seq x y z
N MET A 1 -4.69 -14.40 -8.37
CA MET A 1 -6.02 -14.05 -7.80
C MET A 1 -5.93 -13.40 -6.41
N LEU A 2 -4.85 -13.57 -5.62
CA LEU A 2 -4.65 -12.87 -4.34
C LEU A 2 -4.22 -11.39 -4.49
N THR A 3 -3.54 -11.03 -5.58
CA THR A 3 -2.94 -9.71 -5.76
C THR A 3 -3.95 -8.56 -5.73
N ILE A 4 -5.17 -8.77 -6.24
CA ILE A 4 -6.23 -7.74 -6.25
C ILE A 4 -6.67 -7.37 -4.83
N MET A 5 -6.73 -8.34 -3.90
CA MET A 5 -7.12 -8.07 -2.52
C MET A 5 -6.09 -7.23 -1.76
N PHE A 6 -4.82 -7.31 -2.14
CA PHE A 6 -3.74 -6.51 -1.55
C PHE A 6 -3.61 -5.14 -2.21
N LEU A 7 -3.84 -5.04 -3.52
CA LEU A 7 -3.64 -3.80 -4.28
C LEU A 7 -4.87 -2.90 -4.31
N GLY A 8 -6.05 -3.48 -4.40
CA GLY A 8 -7.24 -2.79 -4.89
C GLY A 8 -7.37 -2.85 -6.41
N GLU A 9 -8.45 -2.27 -6.94
CA GLU A 9 -8.77 -2.30 -8.38
C GLU A 9 -7.91 -1.31 -9.19
N HIS A 10 -7.50 -0.19 -8.59
CA HIS A 10 -6.82 0.90 -9.26
C HIS A 10 -5.56 1.32 -8.51
N LEU A 11 -4.44 0.64 -8.82
CA LEU A 11 -3.16 0.92 -8.15
C LEU A 11 -2.54 2.26 -8.56
N PHE A 12 -2.70 2.64 -9.83
CA PHE A 12 -2.21 3.90 -10.38
C PHE A 12 -3.33 4.60 -11.14
N SER A 13 -3.44 5.91 -10.92
CA SER A 13 -4.36 6.77 -11.67
C SER A 13 -3.60 7.99 -12.20
N ASP A 14 -4.01 8.51 -13.35
CA ASP A 14 -3.53 9.79 -13.84
C ASP A 14 -4.66 10.80 -13.74
N LYS A 15 -4.43 11.89 -13.00
CA LYS A 15 -5.38 13.00 -12.92
C LYS A 15 -4.67 14.27 -13.32
N GLU A 16 -5.08 14.84 -14.45
CA GLU A 16 -4.54 16.09 -14.99
C GLU A 16 -3.01 16.05 -15.23
N GLY A 17 -2.48 14.87 -15.62
CA GLY A 17 -1.05 14.67 -15.84
C GLY A 17 -0.23 14.43 -14.57
N VAL A 18 -0.88 14.25 -13.42
CA VAL A 18 -0.24 13.84 -12.17
C VAL A 18 -0.58 12.37 -11.90
N LEU A 19 0.45 11.53 -11.94
CA LEU A 19 0.34 10.12 -11.57
C LEU A 19 0.15 10.00 -10.05
N SER A 20 -0.89 9.30 -9.61
CA SER A 20 -1.08 8.91 -8.22
C SER A 20 -0.90 7.40 -8.05
N PHE A 21 -0.43 7.01 -6.87
CA PHE A 21 -0.37 5.64 -6.39
C PHE A 21 -1.25 5.51 -5.15
N GLU A 22 -2.14 4.53 -5.16
CA GLU A 22 -3.03 4.27 -4.04
C GLU A 22 -3.26 2.76 -3.90
N LEU A 23 -3.14 2.28 -2.67
CA LEU A 23 -3.55 0.93 -2.30
C LEU A 23 -4.96 0.98 -1.71
N ASP A 24 -5.80 0.03 -2.10
CA ASP A 24 -7.14 -0.17 -1.52
C ASP A 24 -7.32 -1.64 -1.11
N PRO A 25 -6.64 -2.08 -0.02
CA PRO A 25 -6.66 -3.48 0.39
C PRO A 25 -8.06 -3.89 0.85
N LYS A 26 -8.51 -5.07 0.40
CA LYS A 26 -9.72 -5.74 0.86
C LYS A 26 -9.39 -6.95 1.74
N LEU A 27 -8.39 -6.79 2.59
CA LEU A 27 -7.90 -7.82 3.50
C LEU A 27 -8.77 -7.87 4.77
N SER A 28 -9.18 -9.07 5.18
CA SER A 28 -9.70 -9.31 6.52
C SER A 28 -8.55 -9.35 7.53
N SER A 29 -8.87 -9.20 8.80
CA SER A 29 -7.89 -9.29 9.90
C SER A 29 -7.09 -10.60 9.96
N GLU A 30 -7.60 -11.67 9.33
CA GLU A 30 -6.96 -13.00 9.27
C GLU A 30 -5.76 -13.06 8.34
N PHE A 31 -5.62 -12.10 7.42
CA PHE A 31 -4.45 -12.00 6.53
C PHE A 31 -3.20 -11.47 7.23
N PHE A 32 -3.37 -10.92 8.44
CA PHE A 32 -2.29 -10.35 9.23
C PHE A 32 -1.76 -11.36 10.23
N ASP A 33 -0.43 -11.42 10.34
CA ASP A 33 0.25 -12.37 11.21
C ASP A 33 0.12 -12.04 12.71
N GLY A 34 0.90 -12.73 13.55
CA GLY A 34 0.93 -12.50 15.00
C GLY A 34 1.35 -11.09 15.42
N LYS A 35 2.04 -10.34 14.55
CA LYS A 35 2.46 -8.95 14.77
C LYS A 35 1.49 -7.94 14.16
N GLY A 36 0.48 -8.41 13.43
CA GLY A 36 -0.42 -7.54 12.67
C GLY A 36 0.17 -7.11 11.33
N GLU A 37 1.08 -7.89 10.76
CA GLU A 37 1.75 -7.58 9.49
C GLU A 37 1.24 -8.46 8.34
N ALA A 38 1.15 -7.89 7.14
CA ALA A 38 0.89 -8.63 5.92
C ALA A 38 1.71 -8.05 4.77
N SER A 39 2.53 -8.85 4.09
CA SER A 39 3.40 -8.37 3.03
C SER A 39 3.18 -9.06 1.69
N PHE A 40 3.52 -8.36 0.61
CA PHE A 40 3.52 -8.88 -0.74
C PHE A 40 4.53 -8.16 -1.63
N LEU A 41 4.90 -8.79 -2.74
CA LEU A 41 5.86 -8.24 -3.69
C LEU A 41 5.13 -7.58 -4.87
N LEU A 42 5.16 -6.25 -4.94
CA LEU A 42 4.66 -5.46 -6.06
C LEU A 42 5.65 -5.52 -7.23
N PHE A 43 5.15 -5.91 -8.41
CA PHE A 43 5.93 -6.05 -9.66
C PHE A 43 7.22 -6.87 -9.52
N SER A 44 7.26 -7.83 -8.59
CA SER A 44 8.44 -8.63 -8.27
C SER A 44 9.68 -7.81 -7.83
N LYS A 45 9.50 -6.55 -7.41
CA LYS A 45 10.60 -5.62 -7.10
C LYS A 45 10.44 -4.87 -5.79
N THR A 46 9.21 -4.44 -5.47
CA THR A 46 8.93 -3.59 -4.32
C THR A 46 8.19 -4.40 -3.27
N GLU A 47 8.82 -4.65 -2.13
CA GLU A 47 8.15 -5.27 -0.99
C GLU A 47 7.24 -4.23 -0.32
N ILE A 48 5.95 -4.56 -0.22
CA ILE A 48 4.95 -3.77 0.47
C ILE A 48 4.58 -4.51 1.75
N THR A 49 4.69 -3.86 2.90
CA THR A 49 4.31 -4.43 4.20
C THR A 49 3.24 -3.57 4.85
N TYR A 50 2.04 -4.13 5.02
CA TYR A 50 0.98 -3.51 5.81
C TYR A 50 1.21 -3.75 7.29
N HIS A 51 1.05 -2.69 8.08
CA HIS A 51 1.12 -2.68 9.54
C HIS A 51 -0.27 -2.37 10.12
N ASN A 52 -0.93 -3.39 10.67
CA ASN A 52 -2.28 -3.33 11.21
C ASN A 52 -2.33 -3.93 12.64
N PRO A 53 -1.68 -3.29 13.63
CA PRO A 53 -1.62 -3.81 15.00
C PRO A 53 -3.00 -3.90 15.67
N LYS A 54 -3.99 -3.18 15.16
CA LYS A 54 -5.38 -3.18 15.65
C LYS A 54 -6.23 -4.29 15.02
N LYS A 55 -5.66 -5.10 14.10
CA LYS A 55 -6.36 -6.18 13.38
C LYS A 55 -7.70 -5.70 12.77
N LEU A 56 -7.68 -4.54 12.13
CA LEU A 56 -8.84 -3.99 11.44
C LEU A 56 -9.10 -4.78 10.15
N ASN A 57 -10.37 -4.90 9.76
CA ASN A 57 -10.73 -5.34 8.42
C ASN A 57 -10.57 -4.15 7.46
N CYS A 58 -9.71 -4.27 6.44
CA CYS A 58 -9.42 -3.15 5.55
C CYS A 58 -10.62 -2.73 4.68
N TYR A 59 -11.56 -3.64 4.42
CA TYR A 59 -12.79 -3.36 3.67
C TYR A 59 -13.82 -2.53 4.44
N GLU A 60 -13.62 -2.24 5.74
CA GLU A 60 -14.52 -1.43 6.57
C GLU A 60 -14.21 0.08 6.53
N GLY A 61 -13.37 0.51 5.59
CA GLY A 61 -12.93 1.90 5.47
C GLY A 61 -11.79 2.20 6.43
N VAL A 62 -10.56 2.01 5.93
CA VAL A 62 -9.32 2.34 6.64
C VAL A 62 -8.61 3.49 5.96
N LYS A 63 -7.79 4.21 6.72
CA LYS A 63 -6.82 5.18 6.19
C LYS A 63 -5.45 4.52 6.11
N LEU A 64 -4.74 4.80 5.03
CA LEU A 64 -3.39 4.30 4.80
C LEU A 64 -2.40 5.46 4.83
N ALA A 65 -1.27 5.24 5.49
CA ALA A 65 -0.10 6.12 5.38
C ALA A 65 1.11 5.31 4.92
N TYR A 66 1.87 5.85 3.98
CA TYR A 66 3.01 5.21 3.36
C TYR A 66 4.29 5.74 3.98
N LEU A 67 5.13 4.85 4.51
CA LEU A 67 6.47 5.16 4.98
C LEU A 67 7.46 4.71 3.91
N ILE A 68 8.07 5.70 3.24
CA ILE A 68 9.01 5.50 2.15
C ILE A 68 10.28 6.25 2.48
N ASN A 69 11.42 5.57 2.51
CA ASN A 69 12.73 6.14 2.85
C ASN A 69 12.72 6.95 4.17
N GLY A 70 12.00 6.44 5.19
CA GLY A 70 11.90 7.07 6.51
C GLY A 70 10.96 8.28 6.59
N LYS A 71 10.26 8.63 5.50
CA LYS A 71 9.28 9.72 5.47
C LYS A 71 7.86 9.18 5.31
N ARG A 72 6.92 9.75 6.07
CA ARG A 72 5.49 9.44 6.03
C ARG A 72 4.78 10.27 4.98
N TYR A 73 3.90 9.63 4.22
CA TYR A 73 3.05 10.23 3.19
C TYR A 73 1.62 9.73 3.34
N GLU A 74 0.63 10.63 3.39
CA GLU A 74 -0.80 10.26 3.34
C GLU A 74 -1.28 10.09 1.89
N LYS A 75 -0.53 10.63 0.93
CA LYS A 75 -0.76 10.52 -0.51
C LYS A 75 0.55 10.37 -1.25
N VAL A 76 0.56 9.51 -2.26
CA VAL A 76 1.73 9.30 -3.12
C VAL A 76 1.38 9.72 -4.54
N GLU A 77 1.98 10.83 -4.97
CA GLU A 77 1.67 11.46 -6.25
C GLU A 77 2.96 11.93 -6.96
N GLY A 78 2.85 12.19 -8.26
CA GLY A 78 3.90 12.72 -9.11
C GLY A 78 5.18 11.87 -9.08
N PRO A 79 6.36 12.50 -8.90
CA PRO A 79 7.65 11.80 -9.00
C PRO A 79 7.81 10.60 -8.06
N LEU A 80 7.11 10.59 -6.91
CA LEU A 80 7.19 9.46 -5.98
C LEU A 80 6.39 8.26 -6.49
N ALA A 81 5.18 8.49 -7.04
CA ALA A 81 4.39 7.45 -7.68
C ALA A 81 5.14 6.85 -8.90
N GLU A 82 5.84 7.70 -9.67
CA GLU A 82 6.66 7.23 -10.79
C GLU A 82 7.81 6.33 -10.34
N GLN A 83 8.50 6.68 -9.26
CA GLN A 83 9.58 5.85 -8.70
C GLN A 83 9.09 4.49 -8.22
N ILE A 84 7.89 4.41 -7.65
CA ILE A 84 7.26 3.13 -7.29
C ILE A 84 6.92 2.34 -8.55
N ARG A 85 6.28 2.97 -9.54
CA ARG A 85 5.92 2.32 -10.82
C ARG A 85 7.15 1.74 -11.54
N ASN A 86 8.28 2.44 -11.49
CA ASN A 86 9.52 2.04 -12.13
C ASN A 86 10.32 1.00 -11.30
N GLY A 87 9.94 0.77 -10.05
CA GLY A 87 10.60 -0.16 -9.13
C GLY A 87 11.91 0.37 -8.55
N THR A 88 12.09 1.70 -8.50
CA THR A 88 13.24 2.35 -7.83
C THR A 88 13.10 2.27 -6.32
N ILE A 89 11.87 2.34 -5.82
CA ILE A 89 11.54 2.07 -4.41
C ILE A 89 11.40 0.56 -4.24
N THR A 90 12.23 -0.05 -3.39
CA THR A 90 12.25 -1.51 -3.17
C THR A 90 11.50 -1.94 -1.91
N GLN A 91 11.19 -1.02 -1.00
CA GLN A 91 10.44 -1.29 0.23
C GLN A 91 9.48 -0.14 0.55
N ILE A 92 8.25 -0.47 0.93
CA ILE A 92 7.25 0.47 1.41
C ILE A 92 6.52 -0.14 2.61
N ASP A 93 6.55 0.56 3.73
CA ASP A 93 5.74 0.22 4.90
C ASP A 93 4.42 1.00 4.83
N VAL A 94 3.30 0.34 5.10
CA VAL A 94 1.96 0.93 5.00
C VAL A 94 1.23 0.79 6.32
N GLU A 95 1.01 1.90 7.01
CA GLU A 95 0.27 1.90 8.26
C GLU A 95 -1.24 1.90 8.01
N VAL A 96 -1.94 0.97 8.65
CA VAL A 96 -3.40 0.85 8.61
C VAL A 96 -4.01 1.49 9.84
N SER A 97 -4.92 2.45 9.63
CA SER A 97 -5.61 3.18 10.70
C SER A 97 -7.10 3.42 10.37
N ARG A 98 -7.87 3.97 11.32
CA ARG A 98 -9.30 4.28 11.16
C ARG A 98 -9.53 5.79 11.06
#